data_AF-A0A2A6R1V0-F1
#
_entry.id   AF-A0A2A6R1V0-F1
#
_cell.length_a   1.000
_cell.length_b   1.000
_cell.length_c   1.000
_cell.angle_alpha   90.00
_cell.angle_beta   90.00
_cell.angle_gamma   90.00
#
_symmetry.space_group_name_H-M   'P 1'
#
loop_
_entity.id
_entity.type
_entity.pdbx_description
1 polymer ?
#
loop_
_entity_poly.entity_id
_entity_poly.type
_entity_poly.pdbx_seq_one_letter_code
_entity_poly.pdbx_strand_id
1 'polypeptide(L)'
;MVDYLYDEGDRDIIFFGHILGIVSYDRKDIAYDKSESTRFCHGIKLANFLVSGGDFSPGISVRQTDGSFRKSLYTGGFEEFRKKLERLFDESGIDNIDLVAGPWLIKNYIGRSAPAIPDSVAELFE
;
A
#
# COMPACT_ATOMS: atom_id res chain seq x y z
N MET A 1 5.96 -6.29 11.82
CA MET A 1 5.42 -6.42 10.44
C MET A 1 5.44 -5.08 9.72
N VAL A 2 4.84 -4.02 10.30
CA VAL A 2 4.95 -2.65 9.76
C VAL A 2 6.39 -2.15 9.78
N ASP A 3 7.19 -2.50 10.80
CA ASP A 3 8.60 -2.10 10.90
C ASP A 3 9.44 -2.54 9.69
N TYR A 4 9.11 -3.68 9.06
CA TYR A 4 9.79 -4.14 7.84
C TYR A 4 9.68 -3.14 6.68
N LEU A 5 8.57 -2.40 6.58
CA LEU A 5 8.38 -1.35 5.58
C LEU A 5 9.33 -0.16 5.82
N TYR A 6 9.82 0.01 7.04
CA TYR A 6 10.74 1.07 7.45
C TYR A 6 12.20 0.61 7.45
N ASP A 7 12.46 -0.65 7.79
CA ASP A 7 13.80 -1.24 7.92
C ASP A 7 14.51 -1.49 6.60
N GLU A 8 13.79 -1.62 5.47
CA GLU A 8 14.43 -1.73 4.15
C GLU A 8 15.28 -0.48 3.87
N GLY A 9 16.59 -0.70 3.74
CA GLY A 9 17.63 0.32 3.59
C GLY A 9 17.66 1.03 2.23
N ASP A 10 16.64 0.81 1.39
CA ASP A 10 16.50 1.42 0.07
C ASP A 10 15.23 2.26 -0.05
N ARG A 11 15.23 3.17 -1.04
CA ARG A 11 14.04 3.92 -1.47
C ARG A 11 13.18 3.06 -2.40
N ASP A 12 12.70 1.94 -1.87
CA ASP A 12 11.92 1.01 -2.66
C ASP A 12 10.46 1.45 -2.82
N ILE A 13 9.93 1.12 -3.99
CA ILE A 13 8.53 1.31 -4.33
C ILE A 13 7.77 0.11 -3.78
N ILE A 14 6.77 0.39 -2.96
CA ILE A 14 5.90 -0.62 -2.36
C ILE A 14 4.59 -0.59 -3.12
N PHE A 15 4.42 -1.55 -4.02
CA PHE A 15 3.16 -1.71 -4.75
C PHE A 15 2.01 -2.04 -3.80
N PHE A 16 0.81 -1.61 -4.13
CA PHE A 16 -0.37 -1.87 -3.29
C PHE A 16 -0.64 -3.38 -3.16
N GLY A 17 -0.30 -4.18 -4.17
CA GLY A 17 -0.30 -5.65 -4.07
C GLY A 17 0.52 -6.21 -2.91
N HIS A 18 1.71 -5.64 -2.63
CA HIS A 18 2.52 -6.04 -1.49
C HIS A 18 1.86 -5.66 -0.16
N ILE A 19 1.23 -4.48 -0.11
CA ILE A 19 0.48 -4.02 1.07
C ILE A 19 -0.69 -4.97 1.35
N LEU A 20 -1.41 -5.42 0.32
CA LEU A 20 -2.47 -6.43 0.41
C LEU A 20 -1.93 -7.77 0.92
N GLY A 21 -0.75 -8.18 0.44
CA GLY A 21 -0.02 -9.34 0.95
C GLY A 21 0.23 -9.22 2.45
N ILE A 22 0.80 -8.11 2.91
CA ILE A 22 1.13 -7.86 4.33
C ILE A 22 -0.11 -7.96 5.23
N VAL A 23 -1.23 -7.32 4.86
CA VAL A 23 -2.45 -7.36 5.68
C VAL A 23 -3.22 -8.68 5.61
N SER A 24 -2.76 -9.64 4.78
CA SER A 24 -3.33 -10.99 4.72
C SER A 24 -2.82 -11.91 5.83
N TYR A 25 -1.80 -11.50 6.58
CA TYR A 25 -1.21 -12.27 7.68
C TYR A 25 -1.50 -11.60 9.03
N ASP A 26 -1.45 -12.39 10.09
CA ASP A 26 -1.47 -11.90 11.47
C ASP A 26 -0.06 -11.51 11.95
N ARG A 27 0.06 -11.01 13.17
CA ARG A 27 1.34 -10.63 13.79
C ARG A 27 2.35 -11.79 13.95
N LYS A 28 1.91 -13.04 13.83
CA LYS A 28 2.74 -14.26 13.88
C LYS A 28 3.06 -14.81 12.49
N ASP A 29 2.75 -14.04 11.43
CA ASP A 29 2.93 -14.44 10.03
C ASP A 29 2.07 -15.66 9.63
N ILE A 30 0.91 -15.81 10.27
CA ILE A 30 -0.07 -16.85 9.95
C ILE A 30 -1.09 -16.26 8.97
N ALA A 31 -1.24 -16.92 7.82
CA ALA A 31 -2.23 -16.54 6.81
C ALA A 31 -3.64 -16.64 7.40
N TYR A 32 -4.43 -15.58 7.24
CA TYR A 32 -5.79 -15.51 7.74
C TYR A 32 -6.80 -15.59 6.59
N ASP A 33 -7.93 -16.24 6.83
CA ASP A 33 -9.04 -16.28 5.87
C ASP A 33 -9.84 -14.96 5.95
N LYS A 34 -9.22 -13.85 5.51
CA LYS A 34 -9.87 -12.54 5.38
C LYS A 34 -10.57 -12.45 4.02
N SER A 35 -11.82 -11.98 4.01
CA SER A 35 -12.52 -11.68 2.76
C SER A 35 -11.76 -10.66 1.92
N GLU A 36 -11.97 -10.67 0.60
CA GLU A 36 -11.35 -9.71 -0.31
C GLU A 36 -11.60 -8.26 0.12
N SER A 37 -12.84 -7.94 0.48
CA SER A 37 -13.23 -6.61 0.98
C SER A 37 -12.51 -6.23 2.27
N THR A 38 -12.32 -7.17 3.19
CA THR A 38 -11.61 -6.92 4.44
C THR A 38 -10.13 -6.63 4.17
N ARG A 39 -9.48 -7.46 3.34
CA ARG A 39 -8.08 -7.24 2.94
C ARG A 39 -7.90 -5.90 2.24
N PHE A 40 -8.80 -5.55 1.33
CA PHE A 40 -8.78 -4.27 0.64
C PHE A 40 -8.90 -3.08 1.61
N CYS A 41 -9.88 -3.12 2.50
CA CYS A 41 -10.06 -2.10 3.55
C CYS A 41 -8.84 -1.99 4.47
N HIS A 42 -8.26 -3.12 4.87
CA HIS A 42 -7.05 -3.13 5.71
C HIS A 42 -5.85 -2.55 4.96
N GLY A 43 -5.69 -2.87 3.67
CA GLY A 43 -4.65 -2.32 2.82
C GLY A 43 -4.76 -0.79 2.68
N ILE A 44 -5.98 -0.26 2.50
CA ILE A 44 -6.23 1.19 2.49
C ILE A 44 -5.85 1.82 3.84
N LYS A 45 -6.26 1.21 4.97
CA LYS A 45 -5.93 1.73 6.32
C LYS A 45 -4.43 1.78 6.55
N LEU A 46 -3.72 0.72 6.19
CA LEU A 46 -2.26 0.66 6.30
C LEU A 46 -1.60 1.72 5.41
N ALA A 47 -2.01 1.83 4.15
CA ALA A 47 -1.50 2.85 3.24
C ALA A 47 -1.75 4.29 3.74
N ASN A 48 -2.93 4.55 4.33
CA ASN A 48 -3.23 5.85 4.93
C ASN A 48 -2.28 6.17 6.07
N PHE A 49 -2.02 5.21 6.95
CA PHE A 49 -1.07 5.40 8.04
C PHE A 49 0.33 5.77 7.52
N LEU A 50 0.83 5.02 6.53
CA LEU A 50 2.14 5.27 5.92
C LEU A 50 2.24 6.67 5.27
N VAL A 51 1.18 7.12 4.59
CA VAL A 51 1.18 8.44 3.92
C VAL A 51 0.94 9.59 4.90
N SER A 52 0.05 9.42 5.87
CA SER A 52 -0.35 10.50 6.80
C SER A 52 0.77 10.96 7.73
N GLY A 53 1.72 10.09 8.06
CA GLY A 53 2.94 10.46 8.78
C GLY A 53 3.95 11.26 7.95
N GLY A 54 3.71 11.40 6.63
CA GLY A 54 4.64 12.02 5.69
C GLY A 54 5.86 11.14 5.38
N ASP A 55 5.86 9.89 5.83
CA ASP A 55 6.95 8.95 5.62
C ASP A 55 6.93 8.35 4.21
N PHE A 56 5.75 8.33 3.57
CA PHE A 56 5.55 7.81 2.23
C PHE A 56 4.77 8.78 1.34
N SER A 57 5.07 8.74 0.05
CA SER A 57 4.33 9.46 -0.99
C SER A 57 3.62 8.47 -1.92
N PRO A 58 2.31 8.65 -2.22
CA PRO A 58 1.59 7.77 -3.13
C PRO A 58 1.84 8.14 -4.60
N GLY A 59 1.86 7.13 -5.46
CA GLY A 59 1.99 7.29 -6.90
C GLY A 59 1.40 6.13 -7.68
N ILE A 60 1.56 6.20 -9.00
CA ILE A 60 1.08 5.20 -9.95
C ILE A 60 2.06 5.02 -11.09
N SER A 61 2.17 3.78 -11.55
CA SER A 61 2.81 3.41 -12.81
C SER A 61 1.75 3.26 -13.89
N VAL A 62 1.89 4.03 -14.98
CA VAL A 62 0.98 3.99 -16.13
C VAL A 62 1.74 3.48 -17.35
N ARG A 63 1.26 2.37 -17.91
CA ARG A 63 1.79 1.82 -19.16
C ARG A 63 1.55 2.81 -20.32
N GLN A 64 2.60 3.09 -21.07
CA GLN A 64 2.56 3.93 -22.26
C GLN A 64 2.30 3.08 -23.51
N THR A 65 1.93 3.72 -24.63
CA THR A 65 1.64 3.05 -25.90
C THR A 65 2.84 2.31 -26.50
N ASP A 66 4.06 2.76 -26.20
CA ASP A 66 5.32 2.12 -26.61
C ASP A 66 5.73 0.94 -25.73
N GLY A 67 4.91 0.59 -24.73
CA GLY A 67 5.17 -0.48 -23.78
C GLY A 67 6.04 -0.08 -22.58
N SER A 68 6.56 1.16 -22.52
CA SER A 68 7.26 1.69 -21.36
C SER A 68 6.28 2.00 -20.21
N PHE A 69 6.80 2.26 -19.01
CA PHE A 69 6.00 2.68 -17.86
C PHE A 69 6.42 4.07 -17.41
N ARG A 70 5.44 4.96 -17.27
CA ARG A 70 5.63 6.26 -16.64
C ARG A 70 5.21 6.21 -15.19
N LYS A 71 6.12 6.58 -14.29
CA LYS A 71 5.83 6.75 -12.86
C LYS A 71 5.41 8.19 -12.61
N SER A 72 4.32 8.39 -11.87
CA SER A 72 3.85 9.70 -11.44
C SER A 72 3.42 9.65 -9.98
N LEU A 73 3.75 10.68 -9.22
CA LEU A 73 3.16 10.89 -7.90
C LEU A 73 1.73 11.41 -8.04
N TYR A 74 0.91 11.14 -7.03
CA TYR A 74 -0.42 11.73 -6.89
C TYR A 74 -0.32 13.09 -6.21
N THR A 75 -0.79 14.14 -6.88
CA THR A 75 -0.72 15.51 -6.35
C THR A 75 -1.83 15.77 -5.33
N GLY A 76 -2.96 15.05 -5.42
CA GLY A 76 -4.01 15.03 -4.40
C GLY A 76 -3.69 14.15 -3.19
N GLY A 77 -2.46 13.61 -3.10
CA GLY A 77 -2.00 12.80 -1.98
C GLY A 77 -2.82 11.52 -1.80
N PHE A 78 -3.09 11.17 -0.54
CA PHE A 78 -3.78 9.92 -0.20
C PHE A 78 -5.20 9.82 -0.76
N GLU A 79 -5.95 10.92 -0.81
CA GLU A 79 -7.35 10.88 -1.28
C GLU A 79 -7.48 10.54 -2.76
N GLU A 80 -6.56 11.05 -3.58
CA GLU A 80 -6.50 10.68 -5.00
C GLU A 80 -6.10 9.22 -5.18
N PHE A 81 -5.12 8.77 -4.40
CA PHE A 81 -4.69 7.37 -4.35
C PHE A 81 -5.83 6.43 -3.95
N ARG A 82 -6.52 6.71 -2.84
CA ARG A 82 -7.66 5.94 -2.33
C ARG A 82 -8.76 5.79 -3.40
N LYS A 83 -9.18 6.89 -4.02
CA LYS A 83 -10.20 6.86 -5.08
C LYS A 83 -9.79 5.98 -6.26
N LYS A 84 -8.50 5.99 -6.63
CA LYS A 84 -8.01 5.10 -7.69
C LYS A 84 -8.08 3.64 -7.28
N LEU A 85 -7.65 3.31 -6.06
CA LEU A 85 -7.71 1.94 -5.53
C LEU A 85 -9.14 1.41 -5.51
N GLU A 86 -10.09 2.21 -4.98
CA GLU A 86 -11.51 1.85 -4.91
C GLU A 86 -12.05 1.56 -6.30
N ARG A 87 -11.77 2.43 -7.27
CA ARG A 87 -12.19 2.23 -8.65
C ARG A 87 -11.65 0.93 -9.25
N LEU A 88 -10.37 0.63 -9.06
CA LEU A 88 -9.75 -0.59 -9.60
C LEU A 88 -10.30 -1.85 -8.93
N PHE A 89 -10.55 -1.80 -7.62
CA PHE A 89 -11.16 -2.88 -6.88
C PHE A 89 -12.61 -3.12 -7.34
N ASP A 90 -13.41 -2.07 -7.53
CA ASP A 90 -14.77 -2.18 -8.04
C ASP A 90 -14.83 -2.74 -9.48
N GLU A 91 -13.79 -2.47 -10.30
CA GLU A 91 -13.70 -2.94 -11.69
C GLU A 91 -13.46 -4.45 -11.80
N SER A 92 -12.61 -5.05 -10.94
CA SER A 92 -12.19 -6.48 -11.11
C SER A 92 -11.76 -7.19 -9.82
N GLY A 93 -12.14 -6.66 -8.66
CA GLY A 93 -11.83 -7.25 -7.36
C GLY A 93 -10.36 -7.10 -6.97
N ILE A 94 -9.95 -7.93 -6.00
CA ILE A 94 -8.63 -7.82 -5.37
C ILE A 94 -7.47 -8.29 -6.25
N ASP A 95 -7.74 -9.19 -7.20
CA ASP A 95 -6.74 -9.75 -8.11
C ASP A 95 -6.58 -8.90 -9.40
N ASN A 96 -7.18 -7.72 -9.45
CA ASN A 96 -6.99 -6.78 -10.55
C ASN A 96 -5.50 -6.46 -10.71
N ILE A 97 -4.91 -6.85 -11.84
CA ILE A 97 -3.47 -6.64 -12.09
C ILE A 97 -3.07 -5.16 -12.01
N ASP A 98 -3.96 -4.25 -12.44
CA ASP A 98 -3.72 -2.82 -12.36
C ASP A 98 -3.80 -2.33 -10.91
N LEU A 99 -4.60 -2.96 -10.04
CA LEU A 99 -4.62 -2.68 -8.60
C LEU A 99 -3.32 -3.15 -7.93
N VAL A 100 -2.85 -4.33 -8.30
CA VAL A 100 -1.69 -4.98 -7.68
C VAL A 100 -0.38 -4.31 -8.11
N ALA A 101 -0.25 -3.93 -9.38
CA ALA A 101 1.02 -3.48 -9.97
C ALA A 101 1.06 -2.00 -10.40
N GLY A 102 -0.08 -1.30 -10.43
CA GLY A 102 -0.14 0.10 -10.85
C GLY A 102 0.15 1.08 -9.69
N PRO A 103 -0.75 1.19 -8.71
CA PRO A 103 -0.60 2.03 -7.52
C PRO A 103 0.53 1.57 -6.61
N TRP A 104 1.28 2.54 -6.08
CA TRP A 104 2.38 2.28 -5.17
C TRP A 104 2.62 3.42 -4.18
N LEU A 105 3.36 3.12 -3.12
CA LEU A 105 3.92 4.09 -2.19
C LEU A 105 5.44 4.13 -2.35
N ILE A 106 6.06 5.30 -2.19
CA ILE A 106 7.51 5.44 -2.14
C ILE A 106 7.93 6.07 -0.82
N LYS A 107 8.96 5.52 -0.20
CA LYS A 107 9.54 6.04 1.05
C LYS A 107 10.20 7.40 0.82
N ASN A 108 9.89 8.38 1.66
CA ASN A 108 10.45 9.73 1.57
C ASN A 108 11.85 9.80 2.22
N TYR A 109 12.10 9.05 3.31
CA TYR A 109 13.34 9.08 4.10
C TYR A 109 13.89 7.68 4.38
N ILE A 110 15.17 7.44 4.08
CA ILE A 110 15.86 6.17 4.38
C ILE A 110 16.39 6.19 5.82
N GLY A 111 16.32 5.05 6.53
CA GLY A 111 16.90 4.89 7.86
C GLY A 111 16.11 5.52 9.00
N ARG A 112 14.87 5.98 8.73
CA ARG A 112 13.95 6.45 9.76
C ARG A 112 13.19 5.26 10.34
N SER A 113 13.24 5.09 11.65
CA SER A 113 12.43 4.09 12.35
C SER A 113 10.94 4.36 12.14
N ALA A 114 10.14 3.30 12.15
CA ALA A 114 8.69 3.43 12.16
C ALA A 114 8.23 4.34 13.31
N PRO A 115 7.26 5.24 13.08
CA PRO A 115 6.63 5.96 14.18
C PRO A 115 5.86 4.98 15.06
N ALA A 116 5.44 5.43 16.25
CA ALA A 116 4.58 4.64 17.12
C ALA A 116 3.34 4.16 16.35
N ILE A 117 3.15 2.85 16.30
CA ILE A 117 2.05 2.22 15.56
C ILE A 117 0.78 2.36 16.42
N PRO A 118 -0.28 3.03 15.94
CA PRO A 118 -1.53 3.15 16.69
C PRO A 118 -2.26 1.81 16.75
N ASP A 119 -3.06 1.60 17.79
CA ASP A 119 -3.82 0.37 18.01
C ASP A 119 -4.69 0.00 16.79
N SER A 120 -5.31 0.99 16.14
CA SER A 120 -6.12 0.80 14.94
C SER A 120 -5.38 0.25 13.73
N VAL A 121 -4.04 0.38 13.70
CA VAL A 121 -3.16 -0.25 12.68
C VAL A 121 -2.66 -1.60 13.18
N ALA A 122 -2.43 -1.76 14.49
CA ALA A 122 -2.06 -3.04 15.09
C ALA A 122 -3.18 -4.09 14.92
N GLU A 123 -4.44 -3.68 15.11
CA GLU A 123 -5.65 -4.49 14.93
C GLU A 123 -5.81 -5.07 13.51
N LEU A 124 -5.11 -4.53 12.51
CA LEU A 124 -5.13 -5.09 11.15
C LEU A 124 -4.50 -6.50 11.08
N PHE A 125 -3.68 -6.84 12.09
CA PHE A 125 -2.86 -8.04 12.19
C PHE A 125 -3.23 -8.94 13.38
N GLU A 126 -4.40 -8.72 13.97
CA GLU A 126 -4.96 -9.60 15.01
C GLU A 126 -5.75 -10.78 14.43
#